data_AF-A0AAW4IUZ5-F1
#
_entry.id   AF-A0AAW4IUZ5-F1
#
_cell.length_a   1.000
_cell.length_b   1.000
_cell.length_c   1.000
_cell.angle_alpha   90.00
_cell.angle_beta   90.00
_cell.angle_gamma   90.00
#
_symmetry.space_group_name_H-M   'P 1'
#
loop_
_entity.id
_entity.type
_entity.pdbx_description
1 polymer ?
#
loop_
_entity_poly.entity_id
_entity_poly.type
_entity_poly.pdbx_seq_one_letter_code
_entity_poly.pdbx_strand_id
1 'polypeptide(L)'
;MKTFKLTLLAITTALFLQGCGDDNDSNFYEPPVEPDVNAEILGIWTGSDSDDELLTLVFLDDGTYIHLEVNDRPQLARMQSLRQAISNPEGGMEWGEYTIDAATGELTTTPIFDNNGSAGLSDSVIRYARVSEGNLTIEVDENNDGIITSDETFSFSETESEGLLGAWGSDDIDEGLLGLAFFEDGTYVHVQVDGTGSTTNPENGMEWGTYTIDEATGSLTTTQRFDNNDSSGLSDPLDRYARLVDGNLIIEVDNNKNGVIDNNEQFGFSKRTADNNILDKIAPKDLVGLWENKSTDNELLTLAFLEDGSYIHLEVDENIPFDTPNNEISGMEWGNYTLNNRTGELTVSQRFDNNDDTGLSDPLDRYVSVSGNTLTLQVDENNNGVIDSDESFTFTKAKSENLLGLWRNDTTGNELLALAFFDDGTYVHLEVDEEAPFDNTVNEPSGMEWGNYTLNSTTKALTVSQMFDNNGSTGLSDPLTRYARVSGDVLTLEFDDNRNGVIDSNESLDFDRQ
;
A
#
# COMPACT_ATOMS: atom_id res chain seq x y z
N MET A 1 23.93 18.68 -42.89
CA MET A 1 24.28 18.67 -44.35
C MET A 1 24.82 17.28 -44.69
N LYS A 2 24.20 16.56 -45.64
CA LYS A 2 24.51 15.19 -46.15
C LYS A 2 24.21 14.01 -45.20
N THR A 3 23.03 13.39 -45.26
CA THR A 3 22.63 12.17 -46.01
C THR A 3 23.40 10.89 -45.67
N PHE A 4 22.70 9.91 -45.09
CA PHE A 4 22.90 8.49 -45.40
C PHE A 4 21.55 7.89 -45.84
N LYS A 5 21.56 7.28 -47.02
CA LYS A 5 20.48 6.45 -47.57
C LYS A 5 20.84 4.99 -47.31
N LEU A 6 19.87 4.19 -46.92
CA LEU A 6 19.79 2.81 -47.39
C LEU A 6 18.40 2.57 -47.96
N THR A 7 18.37 1.98 -49.16
CA THR A 7 17.18 1.71 -49.96
C THR A 7 17.18 0.22 -50.28
N LEU A 8 16.09 -0.48 -49.97
CA LEU A 8 15.69 -1.74 -50.60
C LEU A 8 14.17 -1.87 -50.38
N LEU A 9 13.32 -1.38 -51.29
CA LEU A 9 12.79 -1.98 -52.54
C LEU A 9 11.89 -3.22 -52.35
N ALA A 10 10.60 -2.90 -52.16
CA ALA A 10 9.39 -3.36 -52.87
C ALA A 10 9.10 -4.86 -53.11
N ILE A 11 7.82 -5.26 -52.93
CA ILE A 11 6.91 -5.71 -54.03
C ILE A 11 5.46 -5.92 -53.53
N THR A 12 4.56 -5.10 -54.09
CA THR A 12 3.12 -5.23 -54.49
C THR A 12 2.09 -6.01 -53.66
N THR A 13 1.01 -5.38 -53.17
CA THR A 13 -0.30 -5.02 -53.83
C THR A 13 -1.37 -6.13 -53.79
N ALA A 14 -2.48 -5.88 -53.07
CA ALA A 14 -3.84 -6.01 -53.62
C ALA A 14 -4.89 -5.37 -52.69
N LEU A 15 -5.49 -4.27 -53.16
CA LEU A 15 -6.85 -3.87 -52.79
C LEU A 15 -7.84 -4.87 -53.41
N PHE A 16 -8.84 -5.29 -52.64
CA PHE A 16 -10.16 -5.59 -53.19
C PHE A 16 -11.25 -4.95 -52.31
N LEU A 17 -12.17 -4.28 -52.98
CA LEU A 17 -13.34 -3.60 -52.46
C LEU A 17 -14.36 -4.56 -51.82
N GLN A 18 -15.07 -4.03 -50.82
CA GLN A 18 -16.49 -4.18 -50.48
C GLN A 18 -17.21 -5.47 -50.89
N GLY A 19 -17.64 -6.23 -49.88
CA GLY A 19 -18.83 -7.07 -49.93
C GLY A 19 -19.71 -6.74 -48.73
N CYS A 20 -20.89 -6.16 -48.98
CA CYS A 20 -21.99 -6.16 -48.02
C CYS A 20 -22.47 -7.60 -47.85
N GLY A 21 -22.57 -8.06 -46.61
CA GLY A 21 -23.17 -9.33 -46.25
C GLY A 21 -23.54 -9.27 -44.77
N ASP A 22 -24.83 -9.03 -44.50
CA ASP A 22 -25.45 -9.30 -43.21
C ASP A 22 -25.26 -10.79 -42.91
N ASP A 23 -24.50 -11.11 -41.87
CA ASP A 23 -24.63 -12.36 -41.12
C ASP A 23 -24.38 -12.06 -39.65
N ASN A 24 -25.43 -12.23 -38.85
CA ASN A 24 -25.42 -12.21 -37.40
C ASN A 24 -24.60 -13.39 -36.89
N ASP A 25 -23.36 -13.15 -36.48
CA ASP A 25 -22.66 -13.98 -35.50
C ASP A 25 -22.25 -13.09 -34.33
N SER A 26 -22.91 -13.30 -33.19
CA SER A 26 -22.58 -12.70 -31.91
C SER A 26 -21.28 -13.32 -31.38
N ASN A 27 -20.15 -12.87 -31.91
CA ASN A 27 -18.88 -12.98 -31.21
C ASN A 27 -18.88 -11.88 -30.15
N PHE A 28 -19.02 -12.29 -28.88
CA PHE A 28 -18.58 -11.46 -27.77
C PHE A 28 -17.10 -11.17 -27.99
N TYR A 29 -16.81 -9.97 -28.48
CA TYR A 29 -15.51 -9.36 -28.32
C TYR A 29 -15.44 -9.06 -26.81
N GLU A 30 -14.82 -9.96 -26.04
CA GLU A 30 -14.25 -9.54 -24.78
C GLU A 30 -13.22 -8.46 -25.14
N PRO A 31 -13.34 -7.23 -24.63
CA PRO A 31 -12.25 -6.28 -24.75
C PRO A 31 -11.00 -6.95 -24.16
N PRO A 32 -9.82 -6.78 -24.78
CA PRO A 32 -8.58 -7.25 -24.15
C PRO A 32 -8.55 -6.68 -22.74
N VAL A 33 -8.26 -7.54 -21.76
CA VAL A 33 -7.93 -7.10 -20.40
C VAL A 33 -6.82 -6.07 -20.57
N GLU A 34 -7.12 -4.81 -20.24
CA GLU A 34 -6.10 -3.76 -20.25
C GLU A 34 -5.05 -4.18 -19.22
N PRO A 35 -3.75 -4.21 -19.58
CA PRO A 35 -2.70 -4.63 -18.67
C PRO A 35 -2.64 -3.68 -17.46
N ASP A 36 -2.61 -4.26 -16.26
CA ASP A 36 -2.46 -3.52 -15.01
C ASP A 36 -0.99 -3.14 -14.83
N VAL A 37 -0.61 -2.00 -15.41
CA VAL A 37 0.78 -1.52 -15.41
C VAL A 37 1.32 -1.31 -13.98
N ASN A 38 0.44 -1.14 -12.99
CA ASN A 38 0.84 -0.91 -11.60
C ASN A 38 1.46 -2.13 -10.93
N ALA A 39 1.05 -3.34 -11.33
CA ALA A 39 1.63 -4.58 -10.79
C ALA A 39 2.87 -5.01 -11.59
N GLU A 40 2.91 -4.72 -12.89
CA GLU A 40 3.96 -5.24 -13.77
C GLU A 40 5.26 -4.42 -13.74
N ILE A 41 5.24 -3.16 -13.31
CA ILE A 41 6.44 -2.30 -13.22
C ILE A 41 7.37 -2.65 -12.05
N LEU A 42 6.88 -3.38 -11.05
CA LEU A 42 7.65 -3.72 -9.86
C LEU A 42 8.83 -4.62 -10.20
N GLY A 43 9.96 -4.39 -9.52
CA GLY A 43 11.16 -5.19 -9.67
C GLY A 43 12.39 -4.39 -10.09
N ILE A 44 13.40 -5.11 -10.57
CA ILE A 44 14.72 -4.58 -10.91
C ILE A 44 14.93 -4.76 -12.40
N TRP A 45 15.27 -3.65 -13.05
CA TRP A 45 15.30 -3.52 -14.48
C TRP A 45 16.69 -3.06 -14.89
N THR A 46 17.39 -3.89 -15.65
CA THR A 46 18.75 -3.57 -16.14
C THR A 46 18.67 -3.06 -17.57
N GLY A 47 19.24 -1.88 -17.79
CA GLY A 47 19.34 -1.28 -19.11
C GLY A 47 20.48 -1.90 -19.90
N SER A 48 20.30 -2.05 -21.21
CA SER A 48 21.35 -2.56 -22.11
C SER A 48 22.06 -1.46 -22.90
N ASP A 49 22.05 -0.21 -22.41
CA ASP A 49 22.71 0.88 -23.12
C ASP A 49 24.22 0.62 -23.20
N SER A 50 24.78 0.77 -24.40
CA SER A 50 26.20 0.52 -24.65
C SER A 50 27.12 1.60 -24.11
N ASP A 51 26.56 2.76 -23.75
CA ASP A 51 27.34 3.88 -23.20
C ASP A 51 27.53 3.78 -21.68
N ASP A 52 26.80 2.87 -21.00
CA ASP A 52 26.82 2.70 -19.55
C ASP A 52 27.35 1.33 -19.09
N GLU A 53 28.19 1.31 -18.05
CA GLU A 53 28.63 0.06 -17.41
C GLU A 53 27.62 -0.46 -16.39
N LEU A 54 26.80 0.44 -15.83
CA LEU A 54 25.66 0.13 -14.97
C LEU A 54 24.53 1.09 -15.32
N LEU A 55 23.35 0.54 -15.63
CA LEU A 55 22.10 1.28 -15.75
C LEU A 55 21.01 0.40 -15.14
N THR A 56 20.44 0.82 -14.01
CA THR A 56 19.46 0.02 -13.28
C THR A 56 18.34 0.89 -12.73
N LEU A 57 17.10 0.44 -12.94
CA LEU A 57 15.91 0.97 -12.30
C LEU A 57 15.34 -0.06 -11.34
N VAL A 58 14.93 0.38 -10.17
CA VAL A 58 14.20 -0.43 -9.20
C VAL A 58 12.89 0.28 -8.92
N PHE A 59 11.77 -0.40 -9.11
CA PHE A 59 10.46 0.07 -8.64
C PHE A 59 10.00 -0.84 -7.52
N LEU A 60 9.73 -0.24 -6.37
CA LEU A 60 9.31 -0.93 -5.16
C LEU A 60 7.79 -0.79 -4.97
N ASP A 61 7.21 -1.77 -4.30
CA ASP A 61 5.77 -1.86 -4.04
C ASP A 61 5.26 -0.77 -3.08
N ASP A 62 6.16 -0.12 -2.34
CA ASP A 62 5.91 1.02 -1.48
C ASP A 62 5.80 2.37 -2.18
N GLY A 63 5.86 2.37 -3.51
CA GLY A 63 5.81 3.60 -4.28
C GLY A 63 7.14 4.34 -4.28
N THR A 64 8.26 3.73 -3.88
CA THR A 64 9.59 4.30 -4.08
C THR A 64 10.32 3.68 -5.26
N TYR A 65 11.23 4.46 -5.85
CA TYR A 65 12.09 4.00 -6.94
C TYR A 65 13.54 4.30 -6.64
N ILE A 66 14.43 3.53 -7.25
CA ILE A 66 15.88 3.76 -7.23
C ILE A 66 16.37 3.75 -8.67
N HIS A 67 17.10 4.79 -9.07
CA HIS A 67 17.85 4.81 -10.31
C HIS A 67 19.34 4.76 -10.00
N LEU A 68 20.09 3.93 -10.74
CA LEU A 68 21.52 3.73 -10.58
C LEU A 68 22.17 3.83 -11.96
N GLU A 69 23.19 4.67 -12.09
CA GLU A 69 23.92 4.84 -13.35
C GLU A 69 25.42 5.01 -13.11
N VAL A 70 26.24 4.32 -13.93
CA VAL A 70 27.69 4.52 -14.02
C VAL A 70 28.14 4.35 -15.47
N ASN A 71 28.63 5.41 -16.11
CA ASN A 71 28.96 5.39 -17.55
C ASN A 71 30.34 4.76 -17.89
N ASP A 72 30.45 4.07 -19.03
CA ASP A 72 31.71 3.60 -19.62
C ASP A 72 32.33 4.72 -20.46
N ARG A 73 33.10 5.61 -19.85
CA ARG A 73 34.01 6.46 -20.63
C ARG A 73 35.46 6.00 -20.45
N PRO A 74 36.09 5.39 -21.47
CA PRO A 74 37.53 5.06 -21.51
C PRO A 74 38.47 6.28 -21.36
N GLN A 75 37.94 7.50 -21.28
CA GLN A 75 38.70 8.68 -20.89
C GLN A 75 39.11 8.65 -19.41
N LEU A 76 38.34 7.99 -18.53
CA LEU A 76 38.64 7.85 -17.11
C LEU A 76 39.85 6.94 -16.87
N ALA A 77 39.94 5.79 -17.54
CA ALA A 77 41.09 4.89 -17.41
C ALA A 77 42.42 5.49 -17.92
N ARG A 78 42.38 6.42 -18.89
CA ARG A 78 43.56 7.17 -19.35
C ARG A 78 43.93 8.37 -18.47
N MET A 79 43.03 8.83 -17.60
CA MET A 79 43.22 10.02 -16.76
C MET A 79 43.34 9.71 -15.25
N GLN A 80 42.89 8.53 -14.79
CA GLN A 80 43.13 7.99 -13.43
C GLN A 80 44.63 7.81 -13.11
N SER A 81 45.52 7.76 -14.11
CA SER A 81 46.97 7.79 -13.90
C SER A 81 47.51 9.12 -13.36
N LEU A 82 46.67 10.14 -13.13
CA LEU A 82 47.09 11.49 -12.71
C LEU A 82 46.65 11.93 -11.29
N ARG A 83 46.04 11.06 -10.46
CA ARG A 83 45.60 11.41 -9.07
C ARG A 83 44.85 12.75 -8.97
N GLN A 84 44.01 13.08 -9.95
CA GLN A 84 42.98 14.10 -9.79
C GLN A 84 41.65 13.36 -9.82
N ALA A 85 40.90 13.44 -8.72
CA ALA A 85 39.49 13.08 -8.71
C ALA A 85 38.80 13.99 -9.72
N ILE A 86 38.43 13.43 -10.87
CA ILE A 86 37.55 14.09 -11.83
C ILE A 86 36.18 13.49 -11.53
N SER A 87 35.27 14.35 -11.07
CA SER A 87 33.86 14.00 -10.87
C SER A 87 33.33 13.32 -12.13
N ASN A 88 32.73 12.13 -11.98
CA ASN A 88 31.74 11.66 -12.92
C ASN A 88 30.41 12.30 -12.49
N PRO A 89 30.02 13.47 -13.05
CA PRO A 89 28.88 14.22 -12.52
C PRO A 89 27.54 13.51 -12.70
N GLU A 90 27.49 12.48 -13.56
CA GLU A 90 26.30 11.71 -13.94
C GLU A 90 26.30 10.31 -13.29
N GLY A 91 27.41 9.89 -12.67
CA GLY A 91 27.50 8.57 -12.02
C GLY A 91 27.06 8.63 -10.56
N GLY A 92 26.10 7.80 -10.18
CA GLY A 92 25.57 7.75 -8.83
C GLY A 92 24.16 7.15 -8.79
N MET A 93 23.38 7.63 -7.84
CA MET A 93 22.02 7.17 -7.60
C MET A 93 21.04 8.30 -7.41
N GLU A 94 19.79 7.97 -7.69
CA GLU A 94 18.62 8.72 -7.29
C GLU A 94 17.66 7.79 -6.55
N TRP A 95 17.03 8.30 -5.51
CA TRP A 95 15.98 7.63 -4.76
C TRP A 95 14.83 8.61 -4.51
N GLY A 96 13.60 8.15 -4.71
CA GLY A 96 12.43 8.98 -4.52
C GLY A 96 11.14 8.20 -4.54
N GLU A 97 10.03 8.92 -4.61
CA GLU A 97 8.68 8.37 -4.75
C GLU A 97 8.25 8.35 -6.21
N TYR A 98 7.40 7.41 -6.60
CA TYR A 98 6.77 7.36 -7.90
C TYR A 98 5.27 7.09 -7.80
N THR A 99 4.53 7.57 -8.79
CA THR A 99 3.16 7.17 -9.05
C THR A 99 3.01 6.86 -10.52
N ILE A 100 2.11 5.93 -10.84
CA ILE A 100 1.80 5.56 -12.22
C ILE A 100 0.29 5.53 -12.43
N ASP A 101 -0.18 6.16 -13.49
CA ASP A 101 -1.57 6.05 -13.93
C ASP A 101 -1.76 4.71 -14.66
N ALA A 102 -2.57 3.82 -14.11
CA ALA A 102 -2.77 2.48 -14.66
C ALA A 102 -3.39 2.47 -16.06
N ALA A 103 -4.17 3.50 -16.42
CA ALA A 103 -4.86 3.57 -17.70
C ALA A 103 -3.98 4.16 -18.80
N THR A 104 -3.11 5.12 -18.47
CA THR A 104 -2.27 5.82 -19.44
C THR A 104 -0.81 5.36 -19.43
N GLY A 105 -0.35 4.78 -18.33
CA GLY A 105 1.05 4.49 -18.04
C GLY A 105 1.86 5.73 -17.65
N GLU A 106 1.23 6.88 -17.42
CA GLU A 106 1.94 8.13 -17.07
C GLU A 106 2.68 7.96 -15.74
N LEU A 107 4.00 8.15 -15.75
CA LEU A 107 4.91 7.97 -14.63
C LEU A 107 5.31 9.33 -14.05
N THR A 108 4.93 9.59 -12.81
CA THR A 108 5.38 10.76 -12.04
C THR A 108 6.37 10.33 -10.98
N THR A 109 7.42 11.12 -10.76
CA THR A 109 8.45 10.86 -9.75
C THR A 109 8.73 12.09 -8.92
N THR A 110 9.03 11.90 -7.64
CA THR A 110 9.42 12.94 -6.69
C THR A 110 10.74 12.52 -6.02
N PRO A 111 11.89 13.11 -6.40
CA PRO A 111 13.18 12.73 -5.81
C PRO A 111 13.28 13.12 -4.33
N ILE A 112 13.77 12.20 -3.50
CA ILE A 112 14.12 12.42 -2.09
C ILE A 112 15.63 12.65 -1.98
N PHE A 113 16.42 11.86 -2.70
CA PHE A 113 17.88 11.93 -2.77
C PHE A 113 18.33 11.81 -4.23
N ASP A 114 19.21 12.71 -4.66
CA ASP A 114 19.79 12.71 -6.00
C ASP A 114 21.25 13.14 -5.88
N ASN A 115 22.17 12.21 -6.19
CA ASN A 115 23.60 12.50 -6.26
C ASN A 115 24.22 12.23 -7.64
N ASN A 116 23.38 11.98 -8.65
CA ASN A 116 23.75 11.76 -10.05
C ASN A 116 23.33 12.93 -10.97
N GLY A 117 22.83 14.03 -10.40
CA GLY A 117 22.77 15.33 -11.07
C GLY A 117 21.49 15.55 -11.85
N SER A 118 21.51 15.30 -13.16
CA SER A 118 20.31 15.34 -14.02
C SER A 118 20.07 14.00 -14.72
N ALA A 119 20.81 12.98 -14.32
CA ALA A 119 20.62 11.62 -14.80
C ALA A 119 19.48 10.96 -14.01
N GLY A 120 18.68 10.11 -14.67
CA GLY A 120 17.58 9.40 -14.04
C GLY A 120 16.21 10.05 -14.25
N LEU A 121 15.41 10.04 -13.20
CA LEU A 121 13.98 10.39 -13.21
C LEU A 121 13.68 11.70 -12.46
N SER A 122 14.68 12.49 -12.07
CA SER A 122 14.46 13.75 -11.32
C SER A 122 13.92 14.89 -12.17
N ASP A 123 14.16 14.84 -13.49
CA ASP A 123 13.74 15.91 -14.39
C ASP A 123 12.22 16.03 -14.49
N SER A 124 11.73 17.28 -14.55
CA SER A 124 10.31 17.59 -14.66
C SER A 124 9.85 17.50 -16.13
N VAL A 125 9.78 16.28 -16.63
CA VAL A 125 9.34 15.93 -18.00
C VAL A 125 8.16 14.96 -17.95
N ILE A 126 7.38 14.89 -19.02
CA ILE A 126 6.29 13.90 -19.12
C ILE A 126 6.91 12.55 -19.44
N ARG A 127 6.54 11.52 -18.67
CA ARG A 127 7.05 10.16 -18.83
C ARG A 127 5.91 9.16 -18.87
N TYR A 128 6.13 8.07 -19.60
CA TYR A 128 5.26 6.91 -19.57
C TYR A 128 6.10 5.66 -19.34
N ALA A 129 5.56 4.73 -18.55
CA ALA A 129 6.15 3.42 -18.35
C ALA A 129 5.19 2.33 -18.86
N ARG A 130 5.77 1.30 -19.48
CA ARG A 130 5.03 0.14 -19.99
C ARG A 130 5.85 -1.10 -19.74
N VAL A 131 5.21 -2.16 -19.26
CA VAL A 131 5.83 -3.47 -19.17
C VAL A 131 5.17 -4.40 -20.18
N SER A 132 5.98 -5.17 -20.90
CA SER A 132 5.50 -6.18 -21.83
C SER A 132 6.58 -7.25 -22.03
N GLU A 133 6.19 -8.52 -21.87
CA GLU A 133 7.06 -9.68 -22.12
C GLU A 133 8.39 -9.61 -21.34
N GLY A 134 8.37 -9.19 -20.07
CA GLY A 134 9.58 -9.10 -19.21
C GLY A 134 10.52 -7.93 -19.57
N ASN A 135 10.03 -6.95 -20.33
CA ASN A 135 10.76 -5.73 -20.64
C ASN A 135 9.98 -4.51 -20.17
N LEU A 136 10.66 -3.65 -19.41
CA LEU A 136 10.19 -2.32 -19.07
C LEU A 136 10.63 -1.35 -20.17
N THR A 137 9.68 -0.55 -20.65
CA THR A 137 9.93 0.56 -21.56
C THR A 137 9.56 1.86 -20.86
N ILE A 138 10.50 2.80 -20.81
CA ILE A 138 10.29 4.17 -20.35
C ILE A 138 10.32 5.09 -21.58
N GLU A 139 9.24 5.83 -21.80
CA GLU A 139 9.09 6.84 -22.84
C GLU A 139 9.17 8.23 -22.19
N VAL A 140 10.07 9.10 -22.65
CA VAL A 140 10.34 10.41 -22.03
C VAL A 140 10.16 11.53 -23.06
N ASP A 141 9.18 12.41 -22.88
CA ASP A 141 9.05 13.61 -23.74
C ASP A 141 10.03 14.70 -23.29
N GLU A 142 11.33 14.48 -23.57
CA GLU A 142 12.42 15.35 -23.13
C GLU A 142 12.27 16.79 -23.65
N ASN A 143 11.69 16.94 -24.84
CA ASN A 143 11.56 18.22 -25.52
C ASN A 143 10.20 18.90 -25.27
N ASN A 144 9.25 18.18 -24.66
CA ASN A 144 7.90 18.60 -24.29
C ASN A 144 7.06 19.11 -25.49
N ASP A 145 7.19 18.46 -26.65
CA ASP A 145 6.41 18.73 -27.85
C ASP A 145 5.20 17.81 -28.04
N GLY A 146 5.03 16.83 -27.13
CA GLY A 146 3.97 15.84 -27.13
C GLY A 146 4.18 14.68 -28.10
N ILE A 147 5.39 14.52 -28.66
CA ILE A 147 5.73 13.45 -29.59
C ILE A 147 6.96 12.69 -29.07
N ILE A 148 6.74 11.47 -28.60
CA ILE A 148 7.82 10.53 -28.26
C ILE A 148 8.52 10.04 -29.54
N THR A 149 9.82 10.25 -29.64
CA THR A 149 10.67 9.68 -30.69
C THR A 149 11.44 8.45 -30.21
N SER A 150 12.09 7.72 -31.13
CA SER A 150 12.81 6.48 -30.80
C SER A 150 14.06 6.69 -29.93
N ASP A 151 14.60 7.90 -29.93
CA ASP A 151 15.70 8.36 -29.06
C ASP A 151 15.21 8.83 -27.68
N GLU A 152 13.90 8.88 -27.48
CA GLU A 152 13.20 9.22 -26.24
C GLU A 152 12.55 7.96 -25.61
N THR A 153 13.02 6.77 -26.00
CA THR A 153 12.51 5.47 -25.56
C THR A 153 13.65 4.62 -25.03
N PHE A 154 13.54 4.20 -23.78
CA PHE A 154 14.55 3.42 -23.07
C PHE A 154 13.96 2.05 -22.72
N SER A 155 14.72 0.99 -22.92
CA SER A 155 14.29 -0.38 -22.65
C SER A 155 15.19 -1.05 -21.64
N PHE A 156 14.57 -1.77 -20.72
CA PHE A 156 15.21 -2.49 -19.64
C PHE A 156 14.69 -3.92 -19.59
N SER A 157 15.56 -4.85 -19.23
CA SER A 157 15.18 -6.25 -19.03
C SER A 157 15.05 -6.53 -17.54
N GLU A 158 14.03 -7.32 -17.20
CA GLU A 158 13.82 -7.80 -15.83
C GLU A 158 15.05 -8.61 -15.36
N THR A 159 15.47 -8.38 -14.12
CA THR A 159 16.59 -9.10 -13.49
C THR A 159 16.07 -10.32 -12.76
N GLU A 160 16.73 -11.48 -12.90
CA GLU A 160 16.34 -12.68 -12.15
C GLU A 160 16.39 -12.45 -10.64
N SER A 161 15.43 -13.08 -9.95
CA SER A 161 15.26 -12.97 -8.52
C SER A 161 15.19 -14.35 -7.86
N GLU A 162 16.17 -15.21 -8.14
CA GLU A 162 16.30 -16.53 -7.50
C GLU A 162 17.51 -16.61 -6.56
N GLY A 163 17.33 -17.26 -5.40
CA GLY A 163 18.40 -17.40 -4.41
C GLY A 163 18.86 -16.02 -3.93
N LEU A 164 20.16 -15.75 -4.09
CA LEU A 164 20.80 -14.49 -3.71
C LEU A 164 20.57 -13.35 -4.72
N LEU A 165 20.20 -13.69 -5.96
CA LEU A 165 19.96 -12.72 -7.02
C LEU A 165 18.72 -11.87 -6.70
N GLY A 166 18.78 -10.62 -7.12
CA GLY A 166 17.75 -9.60 -6.86
C GLY A 166 18.18 -8.58 -5.81
N ALA A 167 17.22 -7.76 -5.38
CA ALA A 167 17.41 -6.68 -4.43
C ALA A 167 16.94 -7.09 -3.04
N TRP A 168 17.54 -6.45 -2.05
CA TRP A 168 17.40 -6.73 -0.65
C TRP A 168 17.39 -5.39 0.08
N GLY A 169 16.47 -5.20 1.03
CA GLY A 169 16.34 -3.99 1.82
C GLY A 169 16.43 -4.33 3.29
N SER A 170 17.09 -3.47 4.07
CA SER A 170 17.13 -3.60 5.52
C SER A 170 15.79 -3.19 6.12
N ASP A 171 15.27 -4.01 7.04
CA ASP A 171 14.11 -3.63 7.86
C ASP A 171 14.54 -2.95 9.18
N ASP A 172 15.83 -3.05 9.53
CA ASP A 172 16.42 -2.46 10.74
C ASP A 172 16.71 -0.95 10.64
N ILE A 173 16.05 -0.22 9.72
CA ILE A 173 16.22 1.23 9.58
C ILE A 173 14.89 1.97 9.77
N ASP A 174 14.85 2.89 10.73
CA ASP A 174 13.65 3.68 11.04
C ASP A 174 13.35 4.71 9.94
N GLU A 175 14.40 5.36 9.40
CA GLU A 175 14.30 6.36 8.35
C GLU A 175 15.47 6.23 7.35
N GLY A 176 15.17 6.29 6.05
CA GLY A 176 16.17 6.29 4.98
C GLY A 176 16.08 5.08 4.04
N LEU A 177 17.21 4.74 3.42
CA LEU A 177 17.39 3.62 2.50
C LEU A 177 18.67 2.88 2.87
N LEU A 178 18.60 1.55 2.98
CA LEU A 178 19.76 0.67 3.04
C LEU A 178 19.43 -0.58 2.23
N GLY A 179 20.15 -0.78 1.14
CA GLY A 179 19.83 -1.80 0.17
C GLY A 179 21.05 -2.47 -0.46
N LEU A 180 20.85 -3.69 -0.92
CA LEU A 180 21.86 -4.50 -1.59
C LEU A 180 21.22 -5.26 -2.76
N ALA A 181 21.90 -5.32 -3.91
CA ALA A 181 21.44 -6.11 -5.05
C ALA A 181 22.58 -6.95 -5.62
N PHE A 182 22.27 -8.19 -6.01
CA PHE A 182 23.19 -9.09 -6.69
C PHE A 182 22.64 -9.48 -8.07
N PHE A 183 23.49 -9.41 -9.09
CA PHE A 183 23.13 -9.63 -10.49
C PHE A 183 23.76 -10.92 -11.03
N GLU A 184 23.14 -11.51 -12.06
CA GLU A 184 23.60 -12.76 -12.71
C GLU A 184 24.99 -12.63 -13.34
N ASP A 185 25.36 -11.42 -13.76
CA ASP A 185 26.63 -11.13 -14.41
C ASP A 185 27.83 -11.10 -13.43
N GLY A 186 27.56 -11.36 -12.14
CA GLY A 186 28.55 -11.35 -11.08
C GLY A 186 28.85 -9.94 -10.55
N THR A 187 27.98 -8.96 -10.79
CA THR A 187 28.06 -7.63 -10.18
C THR A 187 27.12 -7.46 -8.99
N TYR A 188 27.42 -6.50 -8.11
CA TYR A 188 26.55 -6.14 -7.00
C TYR A 188 26.48 -4.62 -6.86
N VAL A 189 25.40 -4.15 -6.25
CA VAL A 189 25.25 -2.76 -5.83
C VAL A 189 24.86 -2.72 -4.35
N HIS A 190 25.48 -1.83 -3.59
CA HIS A 190 25.04 -1.41 -2.26
C HIS A 190 24.59 0.05 -2.33
N VAL A 191 23.47 0.38 -1.69
CA VAL A 191 22.95 1.75 -1.58
C VAL A 191 22.66 2.10 -0.13
N GLN A 192 22.92 3.35 0.23
CA GLN A 192 22.57 3.88 1.55
C GLN A 192 22.18 5.35 1.46
N VAL A 193 21.11 5.74 2.14
CA VAL A 193 20.70 7.12 2.38
C VAL A 193 20.15 7.22 3.79
N ASP A 194 20.68 8.12 4.62
CA ASP A 194 20.13 8.38 5.95
C ASP A 194 18.78 9.13 5.90
N GLY A 195 18.07 9.18 7.04
CA GLY A 195 16.79 9.91 7.14
C GLY A 195 16.87 11.41 6.81
N THR A 196 18.07 12.00 6.71
CA THR A 196 18.22 13.41 6.31
C THR A 196 18.22 13.61 4.79
N GLY A 197 18.49 12.56 4.01
CA GLY A 197 18.60 12.64 2.56
C GLY A 197 19.68 13.61 2.06
N SER A 198 20.68 13.93 2.90
CA SER A 198 21.65 14.97 2.54
C SER A 198 22.69 14.44 1.55
N THR A 199 22.81 15.08 0.39
CA THR A 199 23.92 14.86 -0.57
C THR A 199 25.29 15.33 -0.06
N THR A 200 25.33 15.96 1.13
CA THR A 200 26.57 16.34 1.81
C THR A 200 27.02 15.34 2.87
N ASN A 201 26.17 14.37 3.23
CA ASN A 201 26.60 13.24 4.03
C ASN A 201 27.40 12.29 3.13
N PRO A 202 28.69 12.06 3.42
CA PRO A 202 29.51 11.23 2.55
C PRO A 202 29.21 9.73 2.64
N GLU A 203 28.42 9.28 3.62
CA GLU A 203 27.95 7.90 3.72
C GLU A 203 26.71 7.63 2.82
N ASN A 204 26.08 8.70 2.31
CA ASN A 204 24.93 8.58 1.41
C ASN A 204 25.37 8.41 -0.04
N GLY A 205 24.86 7.38 -0.72
CA GLY A 205 25.16 7.08 -2.12
C GLY A 205 25.19 5.58 -2.38
N MET A 206 26.07 5.17 -3.29
CA MET A 206 26.17 3.80 -3.74
C MET A 206 27.60 3.30 -3.91
N GLU A 207 27.75 1.99 -3.78
CA GLU A 207 28.94 1.22 -4.15
C GLU A 207 28.52 0.19 -5.20
N TRP A 208 29.26 0.09 -6.31
CA TRP A 208 29.07 -0.92 -7.34
C TRP A 208 30.37 -1.68 -7.60
N GLY A 209 30.23 -2.99 -7.79
CA GLY A 209 31.38 -3.88 -7.84
C GLY A 209 31.10 -5.25 -8.42
N THR A 210 32.06 -6.16 -8.31
CA THR A 210 31.88 -7.58 -8.61
C THR A 210 31.82 -8.40 -7.34
N TYR A 211 31.05 -9.47 -7.33
CA TYR A 211 31.03 -10.43 -6.23
C TYR A 211 31.34 -11.85 -6.70
N THR A 212 31.80 -12.67 -5.76
CA THR A 212 31.87 -14.12 -5.89
C THR A 212 31.49 -14.73 -4.54
N ILE A 213 30.78 -15.85 -4.58
CA ILE A 213 30.38 -16.58 -3.38
C ILE A 213 30.87 -18.02 -3.48
N ASP A 214 31.54 -18.48 -2.43
CA ASP A 214 31.88 -19.88 -2.27
C ASP A 214 30.65 -20.63 -1.74
N GLU A 215 29.98 -21.41 -2.60
CA GLU A 215 28.75 -22.13 -2.26
C GLU A 215 28.89 -23.09 -1.06
N ALA A 216 30.08 -23.59 -0.77
CA ALA A 216 30.31 -24.54 0.32
C ALA A 216 30.40 -23.85 1.68
N THR A 217 30.86 -22.60 1.72
CA THR A 217 31.14 -21.85 2.95
C THR A 217 30.27 -20.61 3.12
N GLY A 218 29.63 -20.13 2.06
CA GLY A 218 28.95 -18.85 2.00
C GLY A 218 29.92 -17.66 1.92
N SER A 219 31.23 -17.88 1.79
CA SER A 219 32.23 -16.79 1.80
C SER A 219 32.01 -15.84 0.62
N LEU A 220 31.78 -14.57 0.93
CA LEU A 220 31.52 -13.50 -0.03
C LEU A 220 32.81 -12.70 -0.25
N THR A 221 33.28 -12.66 -1.49
CA THR A 221 34.39 -11.81 -1.91
C THR A 221 33.90 -10.78 -2.91
N THR A 222 34.18 -9.51 -2.64
CA THR A 222 33.76 -8.36 -3.45
C THR A 222 34.97 -7.62 -4.02
N THR A 223 34.79 -6.93 -5.14
CA THR A 223 35.72 -5.92 -5.64
C THR A 223 34.95 -4.67 -6.02
N GLN A 224 35.50 -3.50 -5.72
CA GLN A 224 34.88 -2.22 -6.03
C GLN A 224 35.23 -1.77 -7.45
N ARG A 225 34.23 -1.27 -8.18
CA ARG A 225 34.39 -0.59 -9.48
C ARG A 225 34.03 0.88 -9.41
N PHE A 226 32.98 1.22 -8.66
CA PHE A 226 32.50 2.56 -8.39
C PHE A 226 32.09 2.69 -6.93
N ASP A 227 32.32 3.86 -6.35
CA ASP A 227 31.97 4.18 -4.97
C ASP A 227 31.88 5.69 -4.83
N ASN A 228 30.72 6.16 -4.39
CA ASN A 228 30.50 7.55 -4.00
C ASN A 228 29.89 7.69 -2.59
N ASN A 229 29.99 6.65 -1.75
CA ASN A 229 29.48 6.60 -0.38
C ASN A 229 30.59 6.29 0.66
N ASP A 230 31.78 6.85 0.43
CA ASP A 230 32.98 6.79 1.27
C ASP A 230 33.51 5.38 1.55
N SER A 231 33.17 4.79 2.72
CA SER A 231 33.58 3.43 3.10
C SER A 231 32.37 2.58 3.51
N SER A 232 31.17 3.06 3.23
CA SER A 232 29.93 2.33 3.49
C SER A 232 29.71 1.31 2.38
N GLY A 233 29.57 0.04 2.72
CA GLY A 233 29.30 -1.02 1.75
C GLY A 233 30.15 -2.26 1.96
N LEU A 234 30.46 -2.95 0.86
CA LEU A 234 31.07 -4.28 0.89
C LEU A 234 32.52 -4.29 0.41
N SER A 235 33.11 -3.15 0.06
CA SER A 235 34.46 -3.08 -0.51
C SER A 235 35.60 -3.21 0.50
N ASP A 236 35.34 -2.99 1.79
CA ASP A 236 36.35 -3.07 2.83
C ASP A 236 37.00 -4.47 2.91
N PRO A 237 38.30 -4.60 3.24
CA PRO A 237 39.01 -5.88 3.28
C PRO A 237 38.70 -6.65 4.57
N LEU A 238 37.46 -7.11 4.68
CA LEU A 238 36.90 -7.90 5.78
C LEU A 238 36.45 -9.27 5.25
N ASP A 239 36.55 -10.29 6.11
CA ASP A 239 36.00 -11.61 5.80
C ASP A 239 34.48 -11.54 5.96
N ARG A 240 33.76 -11.80 4.86
CA ARG A 240 32.29 -11.74 4.80
C ARG A 240 31.70 -13.07 4.38
N TYR A 241 30.47 -13.30 4.82
CA TYR A 241 29.67 -14.44 4.39
C TYR A 241 28.26 -13.98 4.06
N ALA A 242 27.72 -14.43 2.93
CA ALA A 242 26.34 -14.22 2.54
C ALA A 242 25.56 -15.52 2.75
N ARG A 243 24.46 -15.46 3.48
CA ARG A 243 23.61 -16.62 3.76
C ARG A 243 22.16 -16.30 3.52
N LEU A 244 21.42 -17.28 3.02
CA LEU A 244 19.97 -17.25 3.04
C LEU A 244 19.48 -18.03 4.24
N VAL A 245 18.81 -17.36 5.16
CA VAL A 245 18.21 -17.94 6.36
C VAL A 245 16.72 -17.59 6.34
N ASP A 246 15.87 -18.62 6.23
CA ASP A 246 14.41 -18.46 6.19
C ASP A 246 13.89 -17.46 5.14
N GLY A 247 14.59 -17.35 4.00
CA GLY A 247 14.23 -16.44 2.90
C GLY A 247 14.86 -15.04 3.00
N ASN A 248 15.51 -14.71 4.11
CA ASN A 248 16.22 -13.46 4.32
C ASN A 248 17.70 -13.60 4.00
N LEU A 249 18.29 -12.53 3.47
CA LEU A 249 19.73 -12.42 3.28
C LEU A 249 20.36 -11.95 4.57
N ILE A 250 21.30 -12.73 5.09
CA ILE A 250 22.16 -12.36 6.21
C ILE A 250 23.58 -12.14 5.68
N ILE A 251 24.11 -10.94 5.88
CA ILE A 251 25.51 -10.61 5.67
C ILE A 251 26.23 -10.68 7.01
N GLU A 252 27.10 -11.66 7.17
CA GLU A 252 27.99 -11.82 8.33
C GLU A 252 29.34 -11.17 8.02
N VAL A 253 29.89 -10.39 8.96
CA VAL A 253 31.15 -9.67 8.77
C VAL A 253 32.06 -9.81 10.00
N ASP A 254 33.23 -10.44 9.86
CA ASP A 254 34.24 -10.49 10.93
C ASP A 254 34.94 -9.12 11.07
N ASN A 255 34.21 -8.15 11.66
CA ASN A 255 34.66 -6.76 11.81
C ASN A 255 35.88 -6.66 12.74
N ASN A 256 35.97 -7.54 13.73
CA ASN A 256 37.07 -7.54 14.70
C ASN A 256 38.28 -8.40 14.28
N LYS A 257 38.17 -9.17 13.18
CA LYS A 257 39.21 -10.03 12.59
C LYS A 257 39.71 -11.12 13.53
N ASN A 258 38.84 -11.64 14.39
CA ASN A 258 39.20 -12.69 15.34
C ASN A 258 38.99 -14.12 14.78
N GLY A 259 38.38 -14.24 13.61
CA GLY A 259 38.03 -15.50 12.94
C GLY A 259 36.72 -16.12 13.40
N VAL A 260 35.89 -15.39 14.13
CA VAL A 260 34.58 -15.79 14.67
C VAL A 260 33.59 -14.66 14.42
N ILE A 261 32.43 -15.01 13.85
CA ILE A 261 31.31 -14.07 13.68
C ILE A 261 30.55 -13.97 15.00
N ASP A 262 30.51 -12.77 15.57
CA ASP A 262 29.71 -12.46 16.75
C ASP A 262 28.24 -12.15 16.38
N ASN A 263 27.31 -12.19 17.36
CA ASN A 263 25.89 -11.93 17.09
C ASN A 263 25.61 -10.49 16.60
N ASN A 264 26.49 -9.54 16.90
CA ASN A 264 26.39 -8.13 16.47
C ASN A 264 27.17 -7.84 15.18
N GLU A 265 27.62 -8.89 14.50
CA GLU A 265 28.39 -8.86 13.26
C GLU A 265 27.57 -9.43 12.10
N GLN A 266 26.24 -9.27 12.18
CA GLN A 266 25.27 -9.80 11.22
C GLN A 266 24.30 -8.69 10.86
N PHE A 267 24.01 -8.58 9.57
CA PHE A 267 23.06 -7.61 9.02
C PHE A 267 22.00 -8.38 8.22
N GLY A 268 20.73 -8.22 8.59
CA GLY A 268 19.61 -8.86 7.94
C GLY A 268 19.02 -7.99 6.85
N PHE A 269 18.66 -8.60 5.73
CA PHE A 269 17.94 -7.95 4.65
C PHE A 269 16.78 -8.83 4.20
N SER A 270 15.63 -8.21 4.04
CA SER A 270 14.46 -8.81 3.44
C SER A 270 14.49 -8.60 1.93
N LYS A 271 14.12 -9.64 1.18
CA LYS A 271 14.16 -9.57 -0.26
C LYS A 271 13.14 -8.55 -0.77
N ARG A 272 13.57 -7.69 -1.68
CA ARG A 272 12.76 -6.70 -2.39
C ARG A 272 12.58 -7.22 -3.80
N THR A 273 11.50 -7.95 -4.03
CA THR A 273 11.14 -8.45 -5.36
C THR A 273 9.73 -8.01 -5.67
N ALA A 274 9.30 -8.09 -6.93
CA ALA A 274 7.88 -8.03 -7.27
C ALA A 274 7.07 -9.16 -6.59
N ASP A 275 7.75 -10.21 -6.11
CA ASP A 275 7.20 -11.46 -5.57
C ASP A 275 7.44 -11.69 -4.05
N ASN A 276 8.17 -10.81 -3.35
CA ASN A 276 8.56 -11.01 -1.96
C ASN A 276 7.81 -10.01 -1.10
N ASN A 277 6.83 -10.59 -0.41
CA ASN A 277 5.85 -9.99 0.48
C ASN A 277 4.65 -9.33 -0.20
N ILE A 278 3.83 -10.19 -0.81
CA ILE A 278 2.50 -10.45 -0.21
C ILE A 278 2.68 -10.85 1.28
N LEU A 279 3.17 -9.95 2.13
CA LEU A 279 2.43 -9.67 3.35
C LEU A 279 1.27 -8.89 2.76
N ASP A 280 0.14 -9.58 2.55
CA ASP A 280 -0.99 -9.13 1.75
C ASP A 280 -0.99 -7.60 1.66
N LYS A 281 -0.53 -7.03 0.52
CA LYS A 281 -0.74 -5.61 0.25
C LYS A 281 -2.22 -5.46 0.47
N ILE A 282 -2.60 -4.84 1.58
CA ILE A 282 -4.00 -4.61 1.82
C ILE A 282 -4.31 -3.52 0.82
N ALA A 283 -4.95 -3.90 -0.29
CA ALA A 283 -5.54 -2.87 -1.12
C ALA A 283 -6.49 -2.12 -0.16
N PRO A 284 -6.47 -0.78 -0.09
CA PRO A 284 -7.31 -0.07 0.88
C PRO A 284 -8.78 -0.52 0.84
N LYS A 285 -9.28 -0.88 -0.36
CA LYS A 285 -10.60 -1.50 -0.59
C LYS A 285 -10.85 -2.83 0.14
N ASP A 286 -9.80 -3.60 0.44
CA ASP A 286 -9.92 -4.91 1.09
C ASP A 286 -10.14 -4.72 2.59
N LEU A 287 -9.57 -3.66 3.19
CA LEU A 287 -9.82 -3.21 4.57
C LEU A 287 -11.22 -2.62 4.74
N VAL A 288 -11.73 -1.89 3.74
CA VAL A 288 -13.05 -1.26 3.80
C VAL A 288 -14.17 -2.28 4.04
N GLY A 289 -15.08 -1.92 4.93
CA GLY A 289 -16.25 -2.69 5.32
C GLY A 289 -16.37 -2.87 6.83
N LEU A 290 -17.37 -3.66 7.22
CA LEU A 290 -17.68 -4.00 8.61
C LEU A 290 -17.09 -5.37 8.97
N TRP A 291 -16.46 -5.44 10.14
CA TRP A 291 -15.70 -6.59 10.63
C TRP A 291 -16.17 -6.95 12.04
N GLU A 292 -16.49 -8.22 12.26
CA GLU A 292 -17.01 -8.75 13.53
C GLU A 292 -15.99 -9.65 14.20
N ASN A 293 -15.64 -9.40 15.46
CA ASN A 293 -14.93 -10.38 16.25
C ASN A 293 -15.95 -11.38 16.82
N LYS A 294 -15.89 -12.62 16.34
CA LYS A 294 -16.78 -13.71 16.80
C LYS A 294 -16.12 -14.64 17.83
N SER A 295 -14.91 -14.29 18.27
CA SER A 295 -14.09 -15.10 19.19
C SER A 295 -13.91 -14.46 20.56
N THR A 296 -14.38 -13.23 20.76
CA THR A 296 -14.47 -12.53 22.05
C THR A 296 -15.67 -13.01 22.88
N ASP A 297 -15.63 -12.77 24.18
CA ASP A 297 -16.75 -12.88 25.11
C ASP A 297 -17.60 -11.61 25.20
N ASN A 298 -17.14 -10.48 24.65
CA ASN A 298 -17.94 -9.28 24.46
C ASN A 298 -19.21 -9.60 23.64
N GLU A 299 -20.34 -9.01 24.00
CA GLU A 299 -21.61 -9.16 23.29
C GLU A 299 -21.55 -8.59 21.86
N LEU A 300 -20.76 -7.54 21.68
CA LEU A 300 -20.47 -6.91 20.42
C LEU A 300 -19.02 -6.44 20.45
N LEU A 301 -18.23 -6.80 19.44
CA LEU A 301 -16.93 -6.19 19.18
C LEU A 301 -16.75 -6.11 17.68
N THR A 302 -16.77 -4.89 17.14
CA THR A 302 -16.74 -4.66 15.70
C THR A 302 -15.87 -3.48 15.32
N LEU A 303 -15.28 -3.60 14.13
CA LEU A 303 -14.53 -2.54 13.47
C LEU A 303 -15.18 -2.25 12.12
N ALA A 304 -15.30 -0.99 11.76
CA ALA A 304 -15.61 -0.58 10.41
C ALA A 304 -14.54 0.36 9.87
N PHE A 305 -14.12 0.15 8.63
CA PHE A 305 -13.27 1.07 7.89
C PHE A 305 -14.04 1.56 6.67
N LEU A 306 -14.09 2.87 6.48
CA LEU A 306 -14.92 3.55 5.48
C LEU A 306 -14.06 4.08 4.33
N GLU A 307 -14.65 4.17 3.13
CA GLU A 307 -13.93 4.63 1.92
C GLU A 307 -13.39 6.07 2.03
N ASP A 308 -13.97 6.88 2.90
CA ASP A 308 -13.54 8.26 3.14
C ASP A 308 -12.34 8.38 4.10
N GLY A 309 -11.79 7.25 4.56
CA GLY A 309 -10.67 7.22 5.50
C GLY A 309 -11.09 7.36 6.97
N SER A 310 -12.38 7.23 7.30
CA SER A 310 -12.84 7.15 8.69
C SER A 310 -13.00 5.71 9.19
N TYR A 311 -12.85 5.51 10.49
CA TYR A 311 -13.06 4.20 11.14
C TYR A 311 -14.05 4.32 12.30
N ILE A 312 -14.70 3.21 12.61
CA ILE A 312 -15.62 3.07 13.74
C ILE A 312 -15.22 1.83 14.54
N HIS A 313 -15.07 1.98 15.85
CA HIS A 313 -14.97 0.87 16.80
C HIS A 313 -16.23 0.82 17.64
N LEU A 314 -16.80 -0.37 17.82
CA LEU A 314 -17.99 -0.60 18.66
C LEU A 314 -17.75 -1.77 19.59
N GLU A 315 -18.11 -1.58 20.86
CA GLU A 315 -17.97 -2.60 21.89
C GLU A 315 -19.15 -2.59 22.87
N VAL A 316 -19.60 -3.78 23.26
CA VAL A 316 -20.58 -3.99 24.33
C VAL A 316 -20.14 -5.17 25.20
N ASP A 317 -19.90 -4.94 26.49
CA ASP A 317 -19.65 -5.95 27.53
C ASP A 317 -20.55 -5.67 28.75
N GLU A 318 -21.75 -6.25 28.74
CA GLU A 318 -22.80 -6.06 29.73
C GLU A 318 -23.14 -7.35 30.52
N ASN A 319 -22.68 -8.54 30.08
CA ASN A 319 -22.95 -9.80 30.77
C ASN A 319 -21.76 -10.38 31.53
N ILE A 320 -22.07 -11.18 32.56
CA ILE A 320 -21.07 -11.84 33.41
C ILE A 320 -20.69 -13.21 32.83
N PRO A 321 -19.41 -13.63 32.85
CA PRO A 321 -18.25 -12.94 33.45
C PRO A 321 -17.64 -11.89 32.51
N PHE A 322 -17.34 -10.72 33.06
CA PHE A 322 -16.62 -9.64 32.38
C PHE A 322 -15.17 -10.03 32.07
N ASP A 323 -14.63 -9.47 31.00
CA ASP A 323 -13.35 -9.87 30.40
C ASP A 323 -12.12 -9.59 31.29
N THR A 324 -12.19 -8.57 32.16
CA THR A 324 -11.13 -8.29 33.14
C THR A 324 -11.68 -7.94 34.53
N PRO A 325 -10.83 -7.84 35.59
CA PRO A 325 -11.29 -7.47 36.94
C PRO A 325 -11.99 -6.10 37.02
N ASN A 326 -11.91 -5.28 35.96
CA ASN A 326 -12.61 -4.01 35.80
C ASN A 326 -13.28 -4.06 34.41
N ASN A 327 -14.61 -4.19 34.36
CA ASN A 327 -15.40 -4.20 33.12
C ASN A 327 -14.89 -3.15 32.12
N GLU A 328 -14.70 -3.54 30.86
CA GLU A 328 -14.57 -2.59 29.76
C GLU A 328 -15.86 -1.76 29.68
N ILE A 329 -15.77 -0.47 29.35
CA ILE A 329 -16.96 0.39 29.26
C ILE A 329 -17.53 0.28 27.84
N SER A 330 -18.71 -0.32 27.71
CA SER A 330 -19.46 -0.39 26.45
C SER A 330 -19.61 0.99 25.77
N GLY A 331 -19.35 1.06 24.47
CA GLY A 331 -19.56 2.27 23.68
C GLY A 331 -18.97 2.24 22.28
N MET A 332 -18.72 3.43 21.75
CA MET A 332 -18.19 3.61 20.41
C MET A 332 -17.08 4.64 20.37
N GLU A 333 -16.17 4.42 19.42
CA GLU A 333 -15.17 5.39 19.00
C GLU A 333 -15.28 5.60 17.49
N TRP A 334 -15.17 6.85 17.04
CA TRP A 334 -15.14 7.22 15.63
C TRP A 334 -14.00 8.19 15.35
N GLY A 335 -13.29 7.98 14.25
CA GLY A 335 -12.12 8.76 13.91
C GLY A 335 -11.67 8.61 12.47
N ASN A 336 -10.46 9.08 12.17
CA ASN A 336 -9.82 8.85 10.88
C ASN A 336 -8.69 7.83 11.00
N TYR A 337 -8.43 7.09 9.93
CA TYR A 337 -7.32 6.16 9.85
C TYR A 337 -6.45 6.45 8.62
N THR A 338 -5.19 6.06 8.70
CA THR A 338 -4.28 5.93 7.56
C THR A 338 -3.62 4.57 7.62
N LEU A 339 -3.51 3.91 6.47
CA LEU A 339 -2.91 2.59 6.34
C LEU A 339 -1.63 2.68 5.52
N ASN A 340 -0.53 2.24 6.10
CA ASN A 340 0.65 1.89 5.33
C ASN A 340 0.42 0.52 4.67
N ASN A 341 0.05 0.53 3.39
CA ASN A 341 -0.32 -0.68 2.66
C ASN A 341 0.86 -1.66 2.41
N ARG A 342 2.10 -1.25 2.72
CA ARG A 342 3.29 -2.12 2.70
C ARG A 342 3.50 -2.84 4.02
N THR A 343 3.40 -2.13 5.14
CA THR A 343 3.71 -2.70 6.46
C THR A 343 2.46 -3.22 7.19
N GLY A 344 1.27 -2.83 6.72
CA GLY A 344 0.03 -3.00 7.47
C GLY A 344 -0.14 -1.98 8.59
N GLU A 345 0.82 -1.07 8.81
CA GLU A 345 0.77 -0.11 9.91
C GLU A 345 -0.49 0.75 9.82
N LEU A 346 -1.27 0.73 10.91
CA LEU A 346 -2.53 1.41 11.05
C LEU A 346 -2.38 2.57 12.03
N THR A 347 -2.36 3.79 11.51
CA THR A 347 -2.39 5.00 12.34
C THR A 347 -3.81 5.51 12.38
N VAL A 348 -4.27 5.92 13.56
CA VAL A 348 -5.61 6.48 13.73
C VAL A 348 -5.60 7.79 14.52
N SER A 349 -6.67 8.56 14.35
CA SER A 349 -6.93 9.78 15.09
C SER A 349 -8.38 9.79 15.55
N GLN A 350 -8.59 9.91 16.85
CA GLN A 350 -9.93 9.97 17.45
C GLN A 350 -10.61 11.29 17.09
N ARG A 351 -11.90 11.22 16.74
CA ARG A 351 -12.78 12.41 16.60
C ARG A 351 -13.89 12.42 17.64
N PHE A 352 -14.40 11.24 17.98
CA PHE A 352 -15.45 11.04 18.96
C PHE A 352 -15.20 9.75 19.73
N ASP A 353 -15.46 9.78 21.03
CA ASP A 353 -15.41 8.64 21.94
C ASP A 353 -16.39 8.92 23.07
N ASN A 354 -17.24 7.94 23.37
CA ASN A 354 -18.24 8.07 24.42
C ASN A 354 -18.14 7.06 25.56
N ASN A 355 -17.06 6.27 25.60
CA ASN A 355 -16.76 5.40 26.73
C ASN A 355 -15.45 5.79 27.46
N ASP A 356 -14.58 6.60 26.83
CA ASP A 356 -13.26 7.02 27.35
C ASP A 356 -12.38 5.81 27.79
N ASP A 357 -12.60 4.61 27.24
CA ASP A 357 -11.99 3.37 27.72
C ASP A 357 -11.41 2.54 26.56
N THR A 358 -12.25 1.78 25.87
CA THR A 358 -11.83 0.85 24.81
C THR A 358 -11.99 1.45 23.42
N GLY A 359 -10.94 1.32 22.62
CA GLY A 359 -10.89 1.87 21.28
C GLY A 359 -9.52 1.69 20.62
N LEU A 360 -9.34 2.40 19.52
CA LEU A 360 -8.12 2.47 18.74
C LEU A 360 -7.39 3.80 18.98
N SER A 361 -7.77 4.68 19.89
CA SER A 361 -7.07 5.97 20.03
C SER A 361 -5.80 5.97 20.87
N ASP A 362 -5.46 4.88 21.54
CA ASP A 362 -4.27 4.82 22.38
C ASP A 362 -2.96 4.91 21.55
N PRO A 363 -1.87 5.47 22.10
CA PRO A 363 -0.64 5.71 21.35
C PRO A 363 0.21 4.43 21.27
N LEU A 364 -0.36 3.39 20.66
CA LEU A 364 0.28 2.09 20.44
C LEU A 364 0.50 1.84 18.96
N ASP A 365 1.54 1.07 18.65
CA ASP A 365 1.82 0.63 17.29
C ASP A 365 0.85 -0.48 16.91
N ARG A 366 0.25 -0.36 15.72
CA ARG A 366 -0.73 -1.32 15.23
C ARG A 366 -0.47 -1.69 13.80
N TYR A 367 -0.74 -2.96 13.50
CA TYR A 367 -0.63 -3.51 12.16
C TYR A 367 -1.90 -4.28 11.83
N VAL A 368 -2.39 -4.12 10.61
CA VAL A 368 -3.50 -4.89 10.08
C VAL A 368 -3.05 -5.75 8.91
N SER A 369 -3.69 -6.90 8.74
CA SER A 369 -3.61 -7.72 7.53
C SER A 369 -4.99 -8.23 7.17
N VAL A 370 -5.29 -8.38 5.88
CA VAL A 370 -6.57 -8.89 5.40
C VAL A 370 -6.32 -10.07 4.46
N SER A 371 -6.87 -11.23 4.81
CA SER A 371 -6.84 -12.42 3.97
C SER A 371 -8.25 -12.95 3.74
N GLY A 372 -8.79 -12.70 2.56
CA GLY A 372 -10.17 -13.03 2.22
C GLY A 372 -11.18 -12.28 3.11
N ASN A 373 -11.95 -13.03 3.91
CA ASN A 373 -12.94 -12.47 4.85
C ASN A 373 -12.41 -12.38 6.28
N THR A 374 -11.10 -12.41 6.47
CA THR A 374 -10.46 -12.36 7.79
C THR A 374 -9.56 -11.15 7.88
N LEU A 375 -9.81 -10.29 8.86
CA LEU A 375 -8.95 -9.19 9.25
C LEU A 375 -8.20 -9.61 10.51
N THR A 376 -6.89 -9.43 10.51
CA THR A 376 -6.05 -9.58 11.71
C THR A 376 -5.59 -8.19 12.12
N LEU A 377 -5.87 -7.80 13.35
CA LEU A 377 -5.33 -6.60 13.99
C LEU A 377 -4.28 -7.04 15.01
N GLN A 378 -3.10 -6.46 14.92
CA GLN A 378 -1.98 -6.66 15.84
C GLN A 378 -1.70 -5.34 16.56
N VAL A 379 -1.48 -5.39 17.87
CA VAL A 379 -1.31 -4.20 18.71
C VAL A 379 -0.16 -4.44 19.69
N ASP A 380 0.88 -3.62 19.66
CA ASP A 380 1.97 -3.69 20.67
C ASP A 380 1.48 -3.12 22.01
N GLU A 381 0.64 -3.86 22.73
CA GLU A 381 -0.01 -3.44 23.98
C GLU A 381 0.99 -3.03 25.06
N ASN A 382 2.16 -3.67 25.06
CA ASN A 382 3.19 -3.40 26.05
C ASN A 382 4.28 -2.41 25.60
N ASN A 383 4.18 -1.92 24.36
CA ASN A 383 5.04 -0.90 23.72
C ASN A 383 6.53 -1.26 23.84
N ASN A 384 6.88 -2.49 23.49
CA ASN A 384 8.26 -2.99 23.51
C ASN A 384 8.90 -3.08 22.11
N GLY A 385 8.16 -2.75 21.05
CA GLY A 385 8.54 -2.84 19.65
C GLY A 385 8.35 -4.23 19.02
N VAL A 386 7.65 -5.15 19.68
CA VAL A 386 7.44 -6.54 19.25
C VAL A 386 6.00 -6.96 19.54
N ILE A 387 5.31 -7.46 18.51
CA ILE A 387 3.98 -8.05 18.67
C ILE A 387 4.10 -9.44 19.31
N ASP A 388 3.55 -9.59 20.51
CA ASP A 388 3.43 -10.85 21.22
C ASP A 388 2.28 -11.72 20.66
N SER A 389 2.27 -13.01 21.02
CA SER A 389 1.29 -13.96 20.45
C SER A 389 -0.16 -13.74 20.90
N ASP A 390 -0.35 -13.05 22.01
CA ASP A 390 -1.63 -12.65 22.60
C ASP A 390 -2.07 -11.24 22.20
N GLU A 391 -1.21 -10.50 21.50
CA GLU A 391 -1.42 -9.14 20.98
C GLU A 391 -2.02 -9.15 19.56
N SER A 392 -2.84 -10.16 19.25
CA SER A 392 -3.42 -10.37 17.93
C SER A 392 -4.89 -10.76 17.99
N PHE A 393 -5.71 -9.96 17.32
CA PHE A 393 -7.15 -10.07 17.27
C PHE A 393 -7.61 -10.40 15.86
N THR A 394 -8.58 -11.31 15.73
CA THR A 394 -9.11 -11.73 14.44
C THR A 394 -10.59 -11.36 14.30
N PHE A 395 -10.91 -10.67 13.21
CA PHE A 395 -12.26 -10.28 12.84
C PHE A 395 -12.68 -10.96 11.54
N THR A 396 -13.97 -11.21 11.39
CA THR A 396 -14.58 -11.78 10.18
C THR A 396 -15.41 -10.72 9.47
N LYS A 397 -15.26 -10.60 8.15
CA LYS A 397 -16.04 -9.64 7.35
C LYS A 397 -17.54 -9.93 7.48
N ALA A 398 -18.31 -8.93 7.89
CA ALA A 398 -19.76 -9.01 7.98
C ALA A 398 -20.37 -9.15 6.59
N LYS A 399 -21.55 -9.78 6.50
CA LYS A 399 -22.26 -9.90 5.22
C LYS A 399 -22.75 -8.53 4.77
N SER A 400 -22.50 -8.21 3.49
CA SER A 400 -23.04 -7.01 2.83
C SER A 400 -23.94 -7.43 1.66
N GLU A 401 -25.20 -7.74 1.97
CA GLU A 401 -26.20 -8.13 0.97
C GLU A 401 -27.63 -7.87 1.49
N ASN A 402 -28.54 -7.50 0.60
CA ASN A 402 -29.91 -7.10 1.00
C ASN A 402 -29.85 -6.03 2.11
N LEU A 403 -30.51 -6.22 3.26
CA LEU A 403 -30.45 -5.30 4.40
C LEU A 403 -29.12 -5.37 5.17
N LEU A 404 -28.41 -6.50 5.10
CA LEU A 404 -27.19 -6.74 5.87
C LEU A 404 -26.06 -5.83 5.40
N GLY A 405 -25.22 -5.39 6.34
CA GLY A 405 -24.06 -4.54 6.10
C GLY A 405 -24.15 -3.21 6.83
N LEU A 406 -23.19 -2.33 6.51
CA LEU A 406 -23.09 -0.97 7.02
C LEU A 406 -23.65 0.01 6.01
N TRP A 407 -24.40 0.99 6.51
CA TRP A 407 -25.12 1.98 5.73
C TRP A 407 -24.87 3.36 6.33
N ARG A 408 -24.54 4.35 5.51
CA ARG A 408 -24.22 5.71 5.98
C ARG A 408 -25.10 6.74 5.29
N ASN A 409 -25.51 7.77 6.04
CA ASN A 409 -26.19 8.93 5.50
C ASN A 409 -25.25 10.15 5.57
N ASP A 410 -25.03 10.79 4.42
CA ASP A 410 -24.23 12.02 4.30
C ASP A 410 -25.09 13.23 3.90
N THR A 411 -26.40 13.15 4.14
CA THR A 411 -27.38 14.17 3.73
C THR A 411 -27.92 15.00 4.89
N THR A 412 -27.74 14.54 6.13
CA THR A 412 -28.10 15.24 7.37
C THR A 412 -26.98 16.20 7.81
N GLY A 413 -27.26 17.02 8.83
CA GLY A 413 -26.24 17.85 9.48
C GLY A 413 -25.23 17.06 10.32
N ASN A 414 -25.57 15.84 10.73
CA ASN A 414 -24.75 14.97 11.59
C ASN A 414 -23.37 14.68 10.98
N GLU A 415 -22.32 14.69 11.82
CA GLU A 415 -20.97 14.30 11.39
C GLU A 415 -20.85 12.81 11.07
N LEU A 416 -21.63 11.98 11.76
CA LEU A 416 -21.82 10.57 11.46
C LEU A 416 -23.29 10.22 11.66
N LEU A 417 -23.90 9.58 10.68
CA LEU A 417 -25.19 8.90 10.83
C LEU A 417 -25.13 7.58 10.07
N ALA A 418 -25.14 6.47 10.80
CA ALA A 418 -24.97 5.14 10.20
C ALA A 418 -25.82 4.05 10.87
N LEU A 419 -26.11 3.01 10.10
CA LEU A 419 -26.83 1.82 10.52
C LEU A 419 -26.03 0.58 10.12
N ALA A 420 -25.87 -0.37 11.04
CA ALA A 420 -25.34 -1.70 10.76
C ALA A 420 -26.43 -2.75 11.02
N PHE A 421 -26.60 -3.71 10.10
CA PHE A 421 -27.50 -4.86 10.28
C PHE A 421 -26.71 -6.16 10.12
N PHE A 422 -26.76 -7.01 11.15
CA PHE A 422 -26.03 -8.27 11.22
C PHE A 422 -26.92 -9.48 10.89
N ASP A 423 -26.28 -10.60 10.53
CA ASP A 423 -26.99 -11.80 10.09
C ASP A 423 -27.53 -12.67 11.23
N ASP A 424 -27.12 -12.37 12.46
CA ASP A 424 -27.63 -12.93 13.71
C ASP A 424 -28.95 -12.29 14.18
N GLY A 425 -29.40 -11.23 13.50
CA GLY A 425 -30.61 -10.49 13.83
C GLY A 425 -30.39 -9.29 14.75
N THR A 426 -29.15 -8.84 14.95
CA THR A 426 -28.84 -7.61 15.68
C THR A 426 -28.60 -6.41 14.75
N TYR A 427 -28.80 -5.21 15.28
CA TYR A 427 -28.51 -3.95 14.58
C TYR A 427 -27.75 -3.00 15.48
N VAL A 428 -27.04 -2.06 14.85
CA VAL A 428 -26.49 -0.88 15.52
C VAL A 428 -26.97 0.38 14.81
N HIS A 429 -27.35 1.40 15.58
CA HIS A 429 -27.49 2.77 15.13
C HIS A 429 -26.34 3.60 15.68
N LEU A 430 -25.74 4.45 14.85
CA LEU A 430 -24.58 5.28 15.17
C LEU A 430 -24.89 6.73 14.79
N GLU A 431 -24.65 7.66 15.71
CA GLU A 431 -24.85 9.08 15.45
C GLU A 431 -23.84 9.95 16.19
N VAL A 432 -23.30 10.95 15.50
CA VAL A 432 -22.44 12.00 16.07
C VAL A 432 -22.91 13.36 15.55
N ASP A 433 -23.27 14.25 16.47
CA ASP A 433 -23.70 15.64 16.22
C ASP A 433 -23.04 16.57 17.28
N GLU A 434 -21.74 16.78 17.17
CA GLU A 434 -20.91 17.53 18.12
C GLU A 434 -20.53 18.95 17.65
N GLU A 435 -20.64 19.25 16.35
CA GLU A 435 -20.23 20.53 15.78
C GLU A 435 -21.39 21.32 15.16
N ALA A 436 -21.33 22.66 15.26
CA ALA A 436 -22.36 23.50 14.68
C ALA A 436 -22.23 23.61 13.14
N PRO A 437 -23.34 23.60 12.37
CA PRO A 437 -24.72 23.63 12.83
C PRO A 437 -25.31 22.24 13.11
N PHE A 438 -25.79 22.03 14.35
CA PHE A 438 -26.55 20.84 14.74
C PHE A 438 -27.78 20.62 13.83
N ASP A 439 -28.10 19.35 13.54
CA ASP A 439 -29.18 18.98 12.63
C ASP A 439 -30.55 19.47 13.13
N ASN A 440 -30.72 19.52 14.46
CA ASN A 440 -31.94 19.99 15.10
C ASN A 440 -31.68 21.15 16.09
N THR A 441 -32.77 21.73 16.63
CA THR A 441 -32.65 22.84 17.60
C THR A 441 -32.28 22.41 19.03
N VAL A 442 -32.08 21.10 19.27
CA VAL A 442 -31.81 20.48 20.57
C VAL A 442 -30.85 19.30 20.37
N ASN A 443 -29.54 19.53 20.50
CA ASN A 443 -28.45 18.55 20.43
C ASN A 443 -28.91 17.10 20.63
N GLU A 444 -28.87 16.32 19.55
CA GLU A 444 -29.08 14.88 19.64
C GLU A 444 -27.88 14.31 20.44
N PRO A 445 -28.09 13.43 21.42
CA PRO A 445 -26.95 12.86 22.12
C PRO A 445 -26.20 11.93 21.18
N SER A 446 -24.92 12.21 20.95
CA SER A 446 -24.02 11.36 20.16
C SER A 446 -23.78 10.01 20.84
N GLY A 447 -23.64 8.95 20.05
CA GLY A 447 -23.33 7.61 20.52
C GLY A 447 -23.96 6.51 19.68
N MET A 448 -24.22 5.37 20.33
CA MET A 448 -24.75 4.18 19.71
C MET A 448 -25.96 3.59 20.45
N GLU A 449 -26.79 2.91 19.66
CA GLU A 449 -27.85 2.03 20.15
C GLU A 449 -27.64 0.65 19.52
N TRP A 450 -27.65 -0.41 20.32
CA TRP A 450 -27.55 -1.80 19.85
C TRP A 450 -28.75 -2.62 20.31
N GLY A 451 -29.27 -3.48 19.43
CA GLY A 451 -30.45 -4.27 19.72
C GLY A 451 -30.76 -5.34 18.70
N ASN A 452 -31.93 -5.98 18.83
CA ASN A 452 -32.42 -6.94 17.85
C ASN A 452 -33.31 -6.25 16.82
N TYR A 453 -33.31 -6.76 15.58
CA TYR A 453 -34.23 -6.33 14.54
C TYR A 453 -34.99 -7.51 13.92
N THR A 454 -36.14 -7.21 13.33
CA THR A 454 -36.85 -8.10 12.42
C THR A 454 -37.37 -7.31 11.23
N LEU A 455 -37.21 -7.86 10.03
CA LEU A 455 -37.75 -7.30 8.80
C LEU A 455 -38.87 -8.19 8.25
N ASN A 456 -40.07 -7.65 8.10
CA ASN A 456 -41.13 -8.35 7.40
C ASN A 456 -40.83 -8.38 5.90
N SER A 457 -40.58 -9.56 5.34
CA SER A 457 -40.19 -9.70 3.93
C SER A 457 -41.24 -9.17 2.92
N THR A 458 -42.52 -9.15 3.31
CA THR A 458 -43.66 -8.74 2.48
C THR A 458 -43.97 -7.25 2.64
N THR A 459 -44.15 -6.77 3.87
CA THR A 459 -44.52 -5.36 4.13
C THR A 459 -43.33 -4.43 4.19
N LYS A 460 -42.12 -4.98 4.37
CA LYS A 460 -40.88 -4.25 4.68
C LYS A 460 -40.89 -3.54 6.03
N ALA A 461 -41.84 -3.85 6.89
CA ALA A 461 -41.90 -3.30 8.25
C ALA A 461 -40.65 -3.74 9.02
N LEU A 462 -39.94 -2.78 9.59
CA LEU A 462 -38.79 -2.96 10.47
C LEU A 462 -39.30 -2.85 11.91
N THR A 463 -38.98 -3.83 12.74
CA THR A 463 -39.25 -3.80 14.18
C THR A 463 -37.94 -4.03 14.91
N VAL A 464 -37.64 -3.16 15.87
CA VAL A 464 -36.42 -3.23 16.67
C VAL A 464 -36.75 -3.42 18.16
N SER A 465 -35.80 -3.96 18.91
CA SER A 465 -35.80 -3.95 20.37
C SER A 465 -34.40 -3.66 20.88
N GLN A 466 -34.26 -2.53 21.56
CA GLN A 466 -33.02 -2.08 22.18
C GLN A 466 -32.52 -3.04 23.26
N MET A 467 -31.21 -3.25 23.32
CA MET A 467 -30.50 -4.01 24.35
C MET A 467 -29.46 -3.14 25.07
N PHE A 468 -28.77 -2.27 24.33
CA PHE A 468 -27.83 -1.28 24.83
C PHE A 468 -28.11 0.09 24.19
N ASP A 469 -27.89 1.15 24.95
CA ASP A 469 -28.16 2.53 24.54
C ASP A 469 -27.29 3.50 25.35
N ASN A 470 -26.41 4.20 24.64
CA ASN A 470 -25.63 5.29 25.19
C ASN A 470 -25.82 6.61 24.42
N ASN A 471 -26.84 6.70 23.56
CA ASN A 471 -27.27 7.92 22.85
C ASN A 471 -28.67 8.41 23.27
N GLY A 472 -29.24 7.81 24.31
CA GLY A 472 -30.33 8.36 25.11
C GLY A 472 -31.71 8.25 24.47
N SER A 473 -32.05 9.18 23.57
CA SER A 473 -33.34 9.14 22.85
C SER A 473 -33.20 9.13 21.34
N THR A 474 -31.96 9.16 20.86
CA THR A 474 -31.59 9.06 19.46
C THR A 474 -31.59 7.60 19.05
N GLY A 475 -32.00 7.29 17.81
CA GLY A 475 -31.95 5.94 17.27
C GLY A 475 -33.31 5.35 16.87
N LEU A 476 -33.43 4.02 16.98
CA LEU A 476 -34.57 3.28 16.41
C LEU A 476 -35.56 2.78 17.47
N SER A 477 -35.24 2.88 18.77
CA SER A 477 -36.04 2.32 19.87
C SER A 477 -37.36 3.03 20.17
N ASP A 478 -37.59 4.21 19.60
CA ASP A 478 -38.86 4.89 19.78
C ASP A 478 -40.04 4.07 19.19
N PRO A 479 -41.30 4.35 19.59
CA PRO A 479 -42.45 3.55 19.16
C PRO A 479 -42.98 3.92 17.76
N LEU A 480 -42.17 4.54 16.88
CA LEU A 480 -42.59 4.88 15.52
C LEU A 480 -42.69 3.62 14.63
N THR A 481 -43.60 3.68 13.67
CA THR A 481 -43.70 2.64 12.64
C THR A 481 -42.63 2.89 11.59
N ARG A 482 -41.78 1.89 11.33
CA ARG A 482 -40.67 1.99 10.37
C ARG A 482 -40.77 0.95 9.26
N TYR A 483 -40.26 1.29 8.09
CA TYR A 483 -40.05 0.37 6.97
C TYR A 483 -38.65 0.53 6.41
N ALA A 484 -37.99 -0.58 6.08
CA ALA A 484 -36.65 -0.58 5.49
C ALA A 484 -36.70 -1.22 4.09
N ARG A 485 -36.29 -0.47 3.07
CA ARG A 485 -36.28 -0.92 1.67
C ARG A 485 -34.88 -0.79 1.10
N VAL A 486 -34.41 -1.86 0.47
CA VAL A 486 -33.11 -1.84 -0.20
C VAL A 486 -33.31 -1.92 -1.71
N SER A 487 -32.63 -1.05 -2.44
CA SER A 487 -32.57 -1.04 -3.89
C SER A 487 -31.12 -0.84 -4.35
N GLY A 488 -30.40 -1.93 -4.60
CA GLY A 488 -28.96 -1.88 -4.88
C GLY A 488 -28.19 -1.49 -3.61
N ASP A 489 -27.42 -0.42 -3.71
CA ASP A 489 -26.57 0.11 -2.63
C ASP A 489 -27.22 1.26 -1.87
N VAL A 490 -28.55 1.42 -1.99
CA VAL A 490 -29.33 2.39 -1.24
C VAL A 490 -30.33 1.69 -0.32
N LEU A 491 -30.27 2.01 0.97
CA LEU A 491 -31.25 1.69 1.99
C LEU A 491 -32.14 2.91 2.24
N THR A 492 -33.43 2.82 1.94
CA THR A 492 -34.42 3.81 2.35
C THR A 492 -35.07 3.37 3.66
N LEU A 493 -34.89 4.15 4.71
CA LEU A 493 -35.60 4.05 5.99
C LEU A 493 -36.79 5.02 5.99
N GLU A 494 -38.00 4.48 5.94
CA GLU A 494 -39.26 5.23 6.03
C GLU A 494 -39.80 5.17 7.47
N PHE A 495 -40.36 6.26 7.98
CA PHE A 495 -40.94 6.34 9.32
C PHE A 495 -42.23 7.17 9.34
N ASP A 496 -43.12 6.99 10.33
CA ASP A 496 -44.35 7.78 10.50
C ASP A 496 -44.23 8.65 11.75
N ASP A 497 -43.39 9.70 11.67
CA ASP A 497 -43.02 10.54 12.82
C ASP A 497 -44.23 11.27 13.40
N ASN A 498 -45.14 11.72 12.54
CA ASN A 498 -46.36 12.40 12.97
C ASN A 498 -47.49 11.45 13.42
N ARG A 499 -47.30 10.13 13.27
CA ARG A 499 -48.20 9.04 13.73
C ARG A 499 -49.59 9.11 13.12
N ASN A 500 -49.71 9.57 11.87
CA ASN A 500 -51.00 9.66 11.17
C ASN A 500 -51.38 8.36 10.45
N GLY A 501 -50.47 7.38 10.39
CA GLY A 501 -50.64 6.09 9.72
C GLY A 501 -50.28 6.10 8.23
N VAL A 502 -49.65 7.16 7.73
CA VAL A 502 -49.20 7.36 6.34
C VAL A 502 -47.78 7.92 6.38
N ILE A 503 -46.89 7.37 5.56
CA ILE A 503 -45.54 7.91 5.35
C ILE A 503 -45.64 9.12 4.43
N ASP A 504 -45.31 10.29 4.95
CA ASP A 504 -45.22 11.53 4.18
C ASP A 504 -43.88 11.62 3.43
N SER A 505 -43.81 12.48 2.40
CA SER A 505 -42.63 12.57 1.50
C SER A 505 -41.33 13.03 2.17
N ASN A 506 -41.39 13.51 3.40
CA ASN A 506 -40.26 13.97 4.20
C ASN A 506 -39.97 13.05 5.41
N GLU A 507 -40.63 11.90 5.49
CA GLU A 507 -40.43 10.91 6.56
C GLU A 507 -39.66 9.70 6.02
N SER A 508 -38.55 10.00 5.33
CA SER A 508 -37.65 9.01 4.77
C SER A 508 -36.22 9.52 4.76
N LEU A 509 -35.27 8.64 5.05
CA LEU A 509 -33.83 8.86 4.89
C LEU A 509 -33.25 7.76 4.00
N ASP A 510 -32.39 8.16 3.07
CA ASP A 510 -31.62 7.25 2.23
C ASP A 510 -30.21 7.10 2.79
N PHE A 511 -29.71 5.88 2.86
CA PHE A 511 -28.36 5.55 3.30
C PHE A 511 -27.64 4.78 2.20
N ASP A 512 -26.37 5.11 1.98
CA ASP A 512 -25.51 4.45 1.02
C ASP A 512 -24.73 3.33 1.69
N ARG A 513 -24.66 2.18 1.03
CA ARG A 513 -23.88 1.02 1.49
C ARG A 513 -22.40 1.37 1.55
N GLN A 514 -21.75 0.93 2.62
CA GLN A 514 -20.29 1.03 2.82
C GLN A 514 -19.58 -0.30 2.56
#